data_AF-A0A973G1S9-F1
#
_entry.id   AF-A0A973G1S9-F1
#
_cell.length_a   1.000
_cell.length_b   1.000
_cell.length_c   1.000
_cell.angle_alpha   90.00
_cell.angle_beta   90.00
_cell.angle_gamma   90.00
#
_symmetry.space_group_name_H-M   'P 1'
#
loop_
_entity.id
_entity.type
_entity.pdbx_description
1 polymer ?
#
loop_
_entity_poly.entity_id
_entity_poly.type
_entity_poly.pdbx_seq_one_letter_code
_entity_poly.pdbx_strand_id
1 'polypeptide(L)'
;VNDRLKKLGITTYTFRAKRLSELPQGIRDLGVALGIKDQAFTRAAMIETKLRKYKKRIQKSPPPYVNKKALFIIQPEPLIVAGPETVIDDALKLLGLHNIASDTDARYPKYSIEEVIRRSPDVIFIGIGIMTKESSKNLMKRLEISMPSVRVVSIIPAKHCTG
;
A
#
# COMPACT_ATOMS: atom_id res chain seq x y z
N VAL A 1 -4.02 20.28 12.51
CA VAL A 1 -3.54 21.13 11.39
C VAL A 1 -4.70 21.79 10.64
N ASN A 2 -5.69 21.01 10.20
CA ASN A 2 -6.83 21.53 9.42
C ASN A 2 -7.58 22.68 10.12
N ASP A 3 -7.81 22.57 11.43
CA ASP A 3 -8.56 23.60 12.18
C ASP A 3 -7.83 24.93 12.30
N ARG A 4 -6.48 24.92 12.27
CA ARG A 4 -5.68 26.15 12.28
C ARG A 4 -5.73 26.84 10.92
N LEU A 5 -5.72 26.09 9.82
CA LEU A 5 -5.83 26.63 8.46
C LEU A 5 -7.23 27.20 8.18
N LYS A 6 -8.28 26.53 8.67
CA LYS A 6 -9.66 27.05 8.60
C LYS A 6 -9.81 28.39 9.33
N LYS A 7 -9.19 28.54 10.50
CA LYS A 7 -9.17 29.81 11.26
C LYS A 7 -8.49 30.97 10.54
N LEU A 8 -7.64 30.68 9.55
CA LEU A 8 -6.97 31.67 8.70
C LEU A 8 -7.74 31.97 7.40
N GLY A 9 -8.98 31.47 7.26
CA GLY A 9 -9.79 31.66 6.06
C GLY A 9 -9.35 30.82 4.86
N ILE A 10 -8.45 29.85 5.06
CA ILE A 10 -7.97 28.99 3.97
C ILE A 10 -8.96 27.84 3.77
N THR A 11 -9.57 27.78 2.60
CA THR A 11 -10.41 26.65 2.19
C THR A 11 -9.57 25.39 2.11
N THR A 12 -9.94 24.40 2.90
CA THR A 12 -9.22 23.13 3.00
C THR A 12 -10.14 21.98 2.62
N TYR A 13 -9.65 21.09 1.77
CA TYR A 13 -10.30 19.82 1.46
C TYR A 13 -9.45 18.68 2.02
N THR A 14 -10.07 17.75 2.74
CA THR A 14 -9.39 16.57 3.26
C THR A 14 -9.77 15.37 2.41
N PHE A 15 -8.83 14.86 1.64
CA PHE A 15 -9.01 13.61 0.91
C PHE A 15 -9.10 12.44 1.88
N ARG A 16 -10.21 11.70 1.84
CA ARG A 16 -10.50 10.59 2.75
C ARG A 16 -10.70 9.30 1.97
N ALA A 17 -9.61 8.73 1.46
CA ALA A 17 -9.60 7.34 1.02
C ALA A 17 -8.56 6.58 1.84
N LYS A 18 -9.04 5.73 2.74
CA LYS A 18 -8.20 4.88 3.60
C LYS A 18 -8.13 3.45 3.06
N ARG A 19 -9.08 3.08 2.20
CA ARG A 19 -9.21 1.77 1.56
C ARG A 19 -9.16 1.89 0.04
N LEU A 20 -8.72 0.84 -0.63
CA LEU A 20 -8.65 0.82 -2.10
C LEU A 20 -10.04 0.92 -2.75
N SER A 21 -11.08 0.39 -2.09
CA SER A 21 -12.47 0.49 -2.53
C SER A 21 -13.06 1.90 -2.42
N GLU A 22 -12.52 2.74 -1.54
CA GLU A 22 -12.98 4.12 -1.32
C GLU A 22 -12.36 5.10 -2.33
N LEU A 23 -11.24 4.72 -2.95
CA LEU A 23 -10.46 5.57 -3.84
C LEU A 23 -11.28 6.20 -4.98
N PRO A 24 -12.15 5.46 -5.71
CA PRO A 24 -12.96 6.06 -6.77
C PRO A 24 -13.87 7.18 -6.26
N GLN A 25 -14.52 6.97 -5.12
CA GLN A 25 -15.40 7.97 -4.54
C GLN A 25 -14.61 9.19 -4.06
N GLY A 26 -13.47 8.98 -3.39
CA GLY A 26 -12.60 10.07 -2.98
C GLY A 26 -12.14 10.95 -4.16
N ILE A 27 -11.89 10.35 -5.33
CA ILE A 27 -11.55 11.09 -6.55
C ILE A 27 -12.73 11.91 -7.07
N ARG A 28 -13.95 11.36 -7.07
CA ARG A 28 -15.15 12.10 -7.46
C ARG A 28 -15.36 13.31 -6.55
N ASP A 29 -15.28 13.11 -5.24
CA ASP A 29 -15.48 14.16 -4.24
C ASP A 29 -14.42 15.27 -4.39
N LEU A 30 -13.16 14.87 -4.66
CA LEU A 30 -12.09 15.81 -4.96
C LEU A 30 -12.38 16.60 -6.25
N GLY A 31 -12.90 15.95 -7.29
CA GLY A 31 -13.29 16.63 -8.54
C GLY A 31 -14.42 17.63 -8.36
N VAL A 32 -15.39 17.33 -7.49
CA VAL A 32 -16.45 18.28 -7.11
C VAL A 32 -15.85 19.49 -6.41
N ALA A 33 -14.96 19.26 -5.43
CA ALA A 33 -14.32 20.34 -4.68
C ALA A 33 -13.42 21.24 -5.56
N LEU A 34 -12.84 20.69 -6.62
CA LEU A 34 -11.96 21.40 -7.55
C LEU A 34 -12.68 21.93 -8.81
N GLY A 35 -13.99 21.70 -8.97
CA GLY A 35 -14.74 22.15 -10.15
C GLY A 35 -14.45 21.38 -11.46
N ILE A 36 -13.83 20.20 -11.40
CA ILE A 36 -13.42 19.38 -12.55
C ILE A 36 -14.15 18.03 -12.59
N LYS A 37 -15.47 18.04 -12.40
CA LYS A 37 -16.31 16.85 -12.20
C LYS A 37 -16.13 15.79 -13.29
N ASP A 38 -16.23 16.18 -14.57
CA ASP A 38 -16.23 15.22 -15.69
C ASP A 38 -14.92 14.42 -15.77
N GLN A 39 -13.78 15.09 -15.58
CA GLN A 39 -12.47 14.45 -15.56
C GLN A 39 -12.37 13.48 -14.38
N ALA A 40 -12.76 13.92 -13.18
CA ALA A 40 -12.70 13.09 -11.98
C ALA A 40 -13.61 11.85 -12.07
N PHE A 41 -14.84 12.00 -12.58
CA PHE A 41 -15.79 10.90 -12.74
C PHE A 41 -15.28 9.89 -13.77
N THR A 42 -14.73 10.37 -14.89
CA THR A 42 -14.11 9.51 -15.90
C THR A 42 -12.95 8.71 -15.29
N ARG A 43 -12.04 9.36 -14.55
CA ARG A 43 -10.91 8.69 -13.90
C ARG A 43 -11.36 7.69 -12.84
N ALA A 44 -12.35 8.03 -12.02
CA ALA A 44 -12.91 7.14 -11.01
C ALA A 44 -13.51 5.87 -11.65
N ALA A 45 -14.31 6.01 -12.71
CA ALA A 45 -14.90 4.89 -13.43
C ALA A 45 -13.84 3.97 -14.09
N MET A 46 -12.75 4.56 -14.61
CA MET A 46 -11.62 3.79 -15.12
C MET A 46 -10.94 2.96 -14.02
N ILE A 47 -10.74 3.53 -12.83
CA ILE A 47 -10.14 2.83 -11.69
C ILE A 47 -11.03 1.68 -11.24
N GLU A 48 -12.34 1.92 -11.07
CA GLU A 48 -13.31 0.87 -10.71
C GLU A 48 -13.30 -0.29 -11.71
N THR A 49 -13.29 0.04 -13.00
CA THR A 49 -13.25 -0.96 -14.07
C THR A 49 -11.97 -1.77 -14.03
N LYS A 50 -10.81 -1.12 -13.82
CA LYS A 50 -9.52 -1.81 -13.69
C LYS A 50 -9.52 -2.74 -12.47
N LEU A 51 -9.92 -2.26 -11.29
CA LEU A 51 -9.98 -3.08 -10.07
C LEU A 51 -10.88 -4.30 -10.24
N ARG A 52 -12.07 -4.12 -10.84
CA ARG A 52 -12.99 -5.22 -11.14
C ARG A 52 -12.38 -6.22 -12.13
N LYS A 53 -11.70 -5.75 -13.17
CA LYS A 53 -11.02 -6.61 -14.16
C LYS A 53 -9.90 -7.42 -13.51
N TYR A 54 -9.08 -6.81 -12.66
CA TYR A 54 -8.04 -7.50 -11.91
C TYR A 54 -8.61 -8.58 -11.00
N LYS A 55 -9.63 -8.25 -10.19
CA LYS A 55 -10.31 -9.23 -9.33
C LYS A 55 -10.83 -10.44 -10.12
N LYS A 56 -11.52 -10.18 -11.24
CA LYS A 56 -12.01 -11.25 -12.13
C LYS A 56 -10.88 -12.10 -12.71
N ARG A 57 -9.76 -11.49 -13.11
CA ARG A 57 -8.60 -12.20 -13.66
C ARG A 57 -7.98 -13.15 -12.64
N ILE A 58 -7.75 -12.67 -11.41
CA ILE A 58 -7.19 -13.49 -10.33
C ILE A 58 -8.12 -14.65 -9.98
N GLN A 59 -9.44 -14.44 -9.97
CA GLN A 59 -10.41 -15.51 -9.71
C GLN A 59 -10.48 -16.56 -10.82
N LYS A 60 -10.43 -16.13 -12.09
CA LYS A 60 -10.54 -17.05 -13.25
C LYS A 60 -9.27 -17.83 -13.52
N SER A 61 -8.11 -17.22 -13.29
CA SER A 61 -6.80 -17.83 -13.55
C SER A 61 -5.84 -17.43 -12.44
N PRO A 62 -5.97 -18.07 -11.25
CA PRO A 62 -5.14 -17.78 -10.09
C PRO A 62 -3.65 -17.95 -10.43
N PRO A 63 -2.82 -16.92 -10.23
CA PRO A 63 -1.38 -17.06 -10.36
C PRO A 63 -0.79 -18.04 -9.33
N PRO A 64 0.41 -18.61 -9.57
CA PRO A 64 1.03 -19.57 -8.66
C PRO A 64 1.41 -18.99 -7.28
N TYR A 65 1.36 -17.67 -7.13
CA TYR A 65 1.63 -16.98 -5.87
C TYR A 65 0.38 -16.76 -5.00
N VAL A 66 -0.81 -17.15 -5.45
CA VAL A 66 -2.02 -17.01 -4.62
C VAL A 66 -1.87 -17.81 -3.33
N ASN A 67 -2.38 -17.27 -2.23
CA ASN A 67 -2.25 -17.74 -0.85
C ASN A 67 -0.83 -17.70 -0.25
N LYS A 68 0.17 -17.20 -1.00
CA LYS A 68 1.50 -16.96 -0.45
C LYS A 68 1.46 -15.90 0.65
N LYS A 69 2.23 -16.12 1.72
CA LYS A 69 2.40 -15.19 2.83
C LYS A 69 3.23 -14.00 2.35
N ALA A 70 2.66 -12.81 2.46
CA ALA A 70 3.30 -11.56 2.07
C ALA A 70 3.44 -10.63 3.27
N LEU A 71 4.57 -9.92 3.31
CA LEU A 71 4.77 -8.78 4.19
C LEU A 71 5.05 -7.54 3.34
N PHE A 72 4.51 -6.39 3.73
CA PHE A 72 4.90 -5.12 3.14
C PHE A 72 5.52 -4.22 4.20
N ILE A 73 6.76 -3.80 3.97
CA ILE A 73 7.55 -2.93 4.83
C ILE A 73 7.46 -1.51 4.27
N ILE A 74 6.83 -0.63 5.04
CA ILE A 74 6.62 0.78 4.67
C ILE A 74 7.86 1.59 5.03
N GLN A 75 8.44 1.29 6.20
CA GLN A 75 9.62 1.96 6.70
C GLN A 75 10.58 0.93 7.29
N PRO A 76 11.87 0.97 6.94
CA PRO A 76 12.84 -0.02 7.42
C PRO A 76 13.31 0.25 8.86
N GLU A 77 13.36 1.50 9.31
CA GLU A 77 13.84 1.87 10.65
C GLU A 77 13.02 3.04 11.25
N PRO A 78 12.32 2.85 12.38
CA PRO A 78 11.93 1.54 12.92
C PRO A 78 11.17 0.72 11.86
N LEU A 79 11.23 -0.61 11.97
CA LEU A 79 10.59 -1.53 11.04
C LEU A 79 9.05 -1.44 11.17
N ILE A 80 8.42 -0.68 10.28
CA ILE A 80 6.96 -0.47 10.23
C ILE A 80 6.39 -1.17 9.00
N VAL A 81 5.33 -1.95 9.22
CA VAL A 81 4.71 -2.77 8.17
C VAL A 81 3.27 -2.34 7.91
N ALA A 82 2.68 -2.78 6.80
CA ALA A 82 1.28 -2.53 6.49
C ALA A 82 0.37 -3.58 7.14
N GLY A 83 -0.31 -3.20 8.22
CA GLY A 83 -1.32 -4.00 8.91
C GLY A 83 -2.71 -3.92 8.25
N PRO A 84 -3.77 -4.39 8.92
CA PRO A 84 -5.11 -4.43 8.35
C PRO A 84 -5.67 -3.04 8.07
N GLU A 85 -6.70 -3.00 7.22
CA GLU A 85 -7.42 -1.77 6.86
C GLU A 85 -6.58 -0.65 6.24
N THR A 86 -5.44 -1.02 5.65
CA THR A 86 -4.62 -0.14 4.83
C THR A 86 -4.89 -0.40 3.35
N VAL A 87 -4.60 0.58 2.50
CA VAL A 87 -4.66 0.39 1.03
C VAL A 87 -3.71 -0.74 0.57
N ILE A 88 -2.59 -0.93 1.26
CA ILE A 88 -1.62 -1.98 0.97
C ILE A 88 -2.21 -3.36 1.32
N ASP A 89 -2.86 -3.49 2.48
CA ASP A 89 -3.58 -4.71 2.85
C ASP A 89 -4.67 -5.07 1.83
N ASP A 90 -5.45 -4.09 1.38
CA ASP A 90 -6.44 -4.29 0.31
C ASP A 90 -5.78 -4.74 -1.00
N ALA A 91 -4.62 -4.17 -1.35
CA ALA A 91 -3.89 -4.54 -2.55
C ALA A 91 -3.33 -5.97 -2.49
N LEU A 92 -2.77 -6.39 -1.36
CA LEU A 92 -2.30 -7.76 -1.14
C LEU A 92 -3.47 -8.74 -1.27
N LYS A 93 -4.61 -8.44 -0.64
CA LYS A 93 -5.84 -9.25 -0.76
C LYS A 93 -6.36 -9.32 -2.19
N LEU A 94 -6.33 -8.19 -2.92
CA LEU A 94 -6.74 -8.15 -4.33
C LEU A 94 -5.85 -9.02 -5.21
N LEU A 95 -4.55 -9.12 -4.90
CA LEU A 95 -3.60 -10.00 -5.56
C LEU A 95 -3.72 -11.47 -5.13
N GLY A 96 -4.57 -11.78 -4.14
CA GLY A 96 -4.70 -13.12 -3.57
C GLY A 96 -3.55 -13.49 -2.64
N LEU A 97 -2.77 -12.53 -2.14
CA LEU A 97 -1.72 -12.75 -1.16
C LEU A 97 -2.27 -12.68 0.26
N HIS A 98 -1.70 -13.46 1.17
CA HIS A 98 -2.05 -13.42 2.58
C HIS A 98 -1.11 -12.46 3.32
N ASN A 99 -1.63 -11.32 3.77
CA ASN A 99 -0.85 -10.36 4.56
C ASN A 99 -0.56 -10.93 5.96
N ILE A 100 0.71 -11.16 6.28
CA ILE A 100 1.12 -11.72 7.58
C ILE A 100 0.97 -10.74 8.75
N ALA A 101 0.58 -9.49 8.49
CA ALA A 101 0.26 -8.50 9.52
C ALA A 101 -1.26 -8.24 9.63
N SER A 102 -2.10 -9.06 8.99
CA SER A 102 -3.56 -8.85 8.98
C SER A 102 -4.26 -9.18 10.31
N ASP A 103 -3.57 -9.85 11.22
CA ASP A 103 -4.03 -10.27 12.56
C ASP A 103 -3.70 -9.24 13.66
N THR A 104 -3.06 -8.11 13.34
CA THR A 104 -2.70 -7.09 14.32
C THR A 104 -3.79 -6.04 14.50
N ASP A 105 -3.96 -5.48 15.70
CA ASP A 105 -4.94 -4.40 15.93
C ASP A 105 -4.53 -3.04 15.32
N ALA A 106 -3.23 -2.86 15.05
CA ALA A 106 -2.71 -1.61 14.52
C ALA A 106 -2.63 -1.63 12.98
N ARG A 107 -3.02 -0.52 12.34
CA ARG A 107 -2.89 -0.36 10.87
C ARG A 107 -1.43 -0.34 10.39
N TYR A 108 -0.53 0.13 11.24
CA TYR A 108 0.90 0.25 10.93
C TYR A 108 1.73 -0.25 12.12
N PRO A 109 1.71 -1.58 12.38
CA PRO A 109 2.40 -2.14 13.53
C PRO A 109 3.92 -2.05 13.33
N LYS A 110 4.64 -1.90 14.44
CA LYS A 110 6.09 -2.04 14.48
C LYS A 110 6.44 -3.51 14.67
N TYR A 111 7.26 -4.06 13.79
CA TYR A 111 7.79 -5.42 13.91
C TYR A 111 9.26 -5.38 14.34
N SER A 112 9.76 -6.50 14.87
CA SER A 112 11.20 -6.78 14.90
C SER A 112 11.57 -7.72 13.73
N ILE A 113 12.86 -7.89 13.45
CA ILE A 113 13.27 -8.85 12.42
C ILE A 113 12.95 -10.28 12.85
N GLU A 114 13.12 -10.60 14.13
CA GLU A 114 12.81 -11.90 14.72
C GLU A 114 11.32 -12.24 14.53
N GLU A 115 10.44 -11.26 14.68
CA GLU A 115 9.01 -11.43 14.41
C GLU A 115 8.73 -11.71 12.92
N VAL A 116 9.43 -11.04 12.00
CA VAL A 116 9.34 -11.33 10.56
C VAL A 116 9.79 -12.75 10.26
N ILE A 117 10.94 -13.18 10.83
CA ILE A 117 11.46 -14.53 10.66
C ILE A 117 10.47 -15.57 11.20
N ARG A 118 9.94 -15.35 12.41
CA ARG A 118 8.97 -16.24 13.06
C ARG A 118 7.69 -16.42 12.25
N ARG A 119 7.18 -15.33 11.64
CA ARG A 119 5.99 -15.38 10.79
C ARG A 119 6.25 -16.02 9.42
N SER A 120 7.51 -16.11 9.01
CA SER A 120 7.99 -16.82 7.82
C SER A 120 7.21 -16.47 6.54
N PRO A 121 7.24 -15.20 6.08
CA PRO A 121 6.65 -14.82 4.80
C PRO A 121 7.34 -15.51 3.62
N ASP A 122 6.58 -15.78 2.55
CA ASP A 122 7.12 -16.24 1.26
C ASP A 122 7.70 -15.07 0.45
N VAL A 123 7.10 -13.88 0.59
CA VAL A 123 7.50 -12.66 -0.13
C VAL A 123 7.48 -11.44 0.78
N ILE A 124 8.51 -10.60 0.64
CA ILE A 124 8.62 -9.32 1.35
C ILE A 124 8.68 -8.20 0.32
N PHE A 125 7.76 -7.26 0.38
CA PHE A 125 7.78 -6.01 -0.37
C PHE A 125 8.39 -4.90 0.48
N ILE A 126 9.31 -4.12 -0.07
CA ILE A 126 9.93 -3.00 0.63
C ILE A 126 9.70 -1.72 -0.17
N GLY A 127 9.03 -0.74 0.43
CA GLY A 127 8.94 0.61 -0.11
C GLY A 127 10.29 1.32 -0.03
N ILE A 128 10.86 1.69 -1.18
CA ILE A 128 12.12 2.44 -1.25
C ILE A 128 11.81 3.89 -1.59
N GLY A 129 11.75 4.73 -0.56
CA GLY A 129 11.73 6.19 -0.71
C GLY A 129 13.13 6.76 -0.88
N ILE A 130 13.21 8.01 -1.35
CA ILE A 130 14.49 8.75 -1.50
C ILE A 130 15.24 8.77 -0.16
N MET A 131 14.52 8.95 0.95
CA MET A 131 15.10 9.03 2.29
C MET A 131 15.36 7.67 2.96
N THR A 132 14.76 6.58 2.48
CA THR A 132 14.89 5.25 3.11
C THR A 132 15.88 4.34 2.40
N LYS A 133 16.50 4.80 1.30
CA LYS A 133 17.32 3.97 0.41
C LYS A 133 18.40 3.16 1.14
N GLU A 134 19.17 3.78 2.03
CA GLU A 134 20.27 3.10 2.72
C GLU A 134 19.75 2.13 3.79
N SER A 135 18.78 2.57 4.61
CA SER A 135 18.15 1.71 5.62
C SER A 135 17.43 0.51 5.00
N SER A 136 16.76 0.69 3.84
CA SER A 136 16.14 -0.39 3.08
C SER A 136 17.20 -1.39 2.59
N LYS A 137 18.33 -0.92 2.07
CA LYS A 137 19.44 -1.78 1.63
C LYS A 137 20.03 -2.59 2.78
N ASN A 138 20.23 -1.97 3.94
CA ASN A 138 20.74 -2.65 5.13
C ASN A 138 19.76 -3.70 5.66
N LEU A 139 18.46 -3.39 5.67
CA LEU A 139 17.41 -4.35 6.03
C LEU A 139 17.38 -5.54 5.07
N MET A 140 17.47 -5.30 3.75
CA MET A 140 17.51 -6.36 2.75
C MET A 140 18.65 -7.34 2.99
N LYS A 141 19.87 -6.84 3.21
CA LYS A 141 21.03 -7.70 3.52
C LYS A 141 20.78 -8.58 4.74
N ARG A 142 20.19 -8.03 5.80
CA ARG A 142 19.86 -8.78 7.02
C ARG A 142 18.84 -9.88 6.73
N LEU A 143 17.80 -9.57 5.96
CA LEU A 143 16.77 -10.54 5.57
C LEU A 143 17.33 -11.64 4.67
N GLU A 144 18.23 -11.33 3.74
CA GLU A 144 18.89 -12.31 2.87
C GLU A 144 19.75 -13.30 3.68
N ILE A 145 20.45 -12.81 4.72
CA ILE A 145 21.26 -13.66 5.61
C ILE A 145 20.36 -14.54 6.49
N SER A 146 19.33 -13.96 7.10
CA SER A 146 18.48 -14.67 8.06
C SER A 146 17.41 -15.55 7.41
N MET A 147 17.00 -15.25 6.17
CA MET A 147 15.95 -15.95 5.43
C MET A 147 16.35 -16.16 3.95
N PRO A 148 17.33 -17.02 3.62
CA PRO A 148 17.87 -17.14 2.26
C PRO A 148 16.85 -17.51 1.18
N SER A 149 15.73 -18.16 1.55
CA SER A 149 14.68 -18.59 0.63
C SER A 149 13.57 -17.55 0.42
N VAL A 150 13.56 -16.43 1.15
CA VAL A 150 12.50 -15.42 1.02
C VAL A 150 12.71 -14.59 -0.24
N ARG A 151 11.63 -14.33 -0.99
CA ARG A 151 11.69 -13.43 -2.13
C ARG A 151 11.52 -11.99 -1.65
N VAL A 152 12.55 -11.15 -1.83
CA VAL A 152 12.46 -9.72 -1.53
C VAL A 152 12.21 -8.92 -2.80
N VAL A 153 11.21 -8.05 -2.79
CA VAL A 153 10.81 -7.20 -3.92
C VAL A 153 10.85 -5.74 -3.52
N SER A 154 11.69 -4.97 -4.20
CA SER A 154 11.82 -3.53 -4.00
C SER A 154 10.77 -2.77 -4.81
N ILE A 155 9.99 -1.92 -4.14
CA ILE A 155 9.03 -1.03 -4.78
C ILE A 155 9.59 0.38 -4.76
N ILE A 156 9.96 0.87 -5.95
CA ILE A 156 10.53 2.20 -6.14
C ILE A 156 9.43 3.10 -6.72
N PRO A 157 9.20 4.30 -6.17
CA PRO A 157 8.26 5.24 -6.75
C PRO A 157 8.67 5.57 -8.19
N ALA A 158 7.68 5.63 -9.09
CA ALA A 158 7.91 6.02 -10.47
C ALA A 158 8.60 7.38 -10.50
N LYS A 159 9.75 7.47 -11.17
CA LYS A 159 10.41 8.75 -11.43
C LYS A 159 9.51 9.51 -12.41
N HIS A 160 8.85 10.57 -11.95
CA HIS A 160 7.98 11.46 -12.73
C HIS A 160 6.64 10.85 -13.17
N CYS A 161 5.60 11.08 -12.37
CA CYS A 161 4.24 11.21 -12.90
C CYS A 161 4.00 12.69 -13.21
N THR A 162 4.55 13.17 -14.32
CA THR A 162 4.20 14.48 -14.91
C THR A 162 3.45 14.22 -16.21
N GLY A 163 2.17 14.61 -16.23
CA GLY A 163 1.37 14.90 -17.43
C GLY A 163 0.97 13.71 -18.29
#